data_AF-A0A1F4SWL6-F1
#
_entry.id   AF-A0A1F4SWL6-F1
#
_cell.length_a   1.000
_cell.length_b   1.000
_cell.length_c   1.000
_cell.angle_alpha   90.00
_cell.angle_beta   90.00
_cell.angle_gamma   90.00
#
_symmetry.space_group_name_H-M   'P 1'
#
loop_
_entity.id
_entity.type
_entity.pdbx_description
1 polymer ?
#
loop_
_entity_poly.entity_id
_entity_poly.type
_entity_poly.pdbx_seq_one_letter_code
_entity_poly.pdbx_strand_id
1 'polypeptide(L)'
;MSNKTIKLDYSKFGNINPASFNEESKKVERLHDIILEGKNPLLKDKEIVMTGWKTESPFISSDKLLDIKKSAEELRNKIDDFVSIGIGGSYLGTKATIEAVVGNLELFNLFSKEERNGIPRIFFLGNHMDPSYISKILKLLDNRKIGLNVISKSGGTVEPAIAFAIMKNLMEKKVKNPSDLIVAITDAAKGALKKLAGEKGYQTFDVPDNVGGRFSVTSPVGLFGLAMAGIDIEKFISGVKFGEEQTRTLPFEKNIAMQRAVIRFIAHKKLNKKIELISTGIYDLKGVAGWMQQLGPESEGKKGEGLWIFPVFYTQDAHSIGQMIQEGERNIIETFLMVSDQGIDMKIQSKGTPVEYLDGKNLSFANNAFVEGLLEAHVEGGVPCMTYTLPDLSAFTIGQLYQIEMNTIALSGLLLGQNPFIQPGVQKYKAIADKKSGR
;
A
#
# COMPACT_ATOMS: atom_id res chain seq x y z
N MET A 1 0.62 -4.63 25.55
CA MET A 1 0.96 -4.40 24.12
C MET A 1 1.12 -5.70 23.31
N SER A 2 1.08 -6.91 23.90
CA SER A 2 1.29 -8.18 23.18
C SER A 2 0.16 -8.63 22.23
N ASN A 3 -1.03 -8.00 22.25
CA ASN A 3 -2.18 -8.42 21.44
C ASN A 3 -2.27 -7.76 20.06
N LYS A 4 -1.31 -6.91 19.67
CA LYS A 4 -1.36 -6.17 18.38
C LYS A 4 -0.17 -6.47 17.47
N THR A 5 0.32 -7.70 17.46
CA THR A 5 1.48 -8.09 16.62
C THR A 5 1.02 -9.00 15.49
N ILE A 6 1.31 -8.60 14.25
CA ILE A 6 1.13 -9.46 13.07
C ILE A 6 1.98 -10.73 13.21
N LYS A 7 1.37 -11.87 12.89
CA LYS A 7 2.04 -13.18 12.86
C LYS A 7 2.19 -13.65 11.42
N LEU A 8 3.30 -14.32 11.13
CA LEU A 8 3.52 -15.06 9.89
C LEU A 8 3.51 -16.55 10.21
N ASP A 9 2.65 -17.30 9.56
CA ASP A 9 2.66 -18.76 9.54
C ASP A 9 3.03 -19.24 8.14
N TYR A 10 4.09 -20.03 8.05
CA TYR A 10 4.55 -20.67 6.81
C TYR A 10 4.66 -22.20 6.96
N SER A 11 4.04 -22.78 7.99
CA SER A 11 4.00 -24.23 8.21
C SER A 11 3.35 -24.97 7.03
N LYS A 12 2.42 -24.32 6.34
CA LYS A 12 1.72 -24.82 5.15
C LYS A 12 2.42 -24.48 3.82
N PHE A 13 3.67 -24.00 3.86
CA PHE A 13 4.44 -23.75 2.65
C PHE A 13 4.98 -25.03 2.00
N GLY A 14 4.94 -26.15 2.72
CA GLY A 14 5.53 -27.42 2.30
C GLY A 14 7.02 -27.52 2.62
N ASN A 15 7.67 -28.55 2.08
CA ASN A 15 9.04 -28.90 2.45
C ASN A 15 10.06 -27.93 1.83
N ILE A 16 10.46 -26.93 2.61
CA ILE A 16 11.66 -26.14 2.34
C ILE A 16 12.89 -26.97 2.75
N ASN A 17 13.86 -27.13 1.85
CA ASN A 17 15.12 -27.80 2.18
C ASN A 17 15.83 -27.07 3.34
N PRO A 18 16.04 -27.71 4.51
CA PRO A 18 16.59 -27.03 5.69
C PRO A 18 17.99 -26.44 5.49
N ALA A 19 18.83 -27.10 4.69
CA ALA A 19 20.17 -26.60 4.39
C ALA A 19 20.10 -25.31 3.56
N SER A 20 19.23 -25.27 2.53
CA SER A 20 19.01 -24.06 1.74
C SER A 20 18.41 -22.93 2.59
N PHE A 21 17.47 -23.23 3.48
CA PHE A 21 16.89 -22.22 4.36
C PHE A 21 17.93 -21.61 5.30
N ASN A 22 18.76 -22.46 5.92
CA ASN A 22 19.82 -22.04 6.83
C ASN A 22 20.95 -21.27 6.13
N GLU A 23 21.23 -21.57 4.86
CA GLU A 23 22.20 -20.81 4.06
C GLU A 23 21.68 -19.40 3.76
N GLU A 24 20.45 -19.32 3.25
CA GLU A 24 19.85 -18.04 2.86
C GLU A 24 19.46 -17.18 4.07
N SER A 25 19.19 -17.77 5.24
CA SER A 25 18.99 -17.02 6.49
C SER A 25 20.23 -16.22 6.89
N LYS A 26 21.41 -16.85 6.90
CA LYS A 26 22.69 -16.17 7.17
C LYS A 26 23.01 -15.11 6.13
N LYS A 27 22.55 -15.30 4.89
CA LYS A 27 22.71 -14.31 3.82
C LYS A 27 21.79 -13.11 4.04
N VAL A 28 20.53 -13.33 4.39
CA VAL A 28 19.56 -12.25 4.61
C VAL A 28 19.93 -11.39 5.83
N GLU A 29 20.47 -11.99 6.90
CA GLU A 29 20.97 -11.25 8.06
C GLU A 29 22.09 -10.27 7.67
N ARG A 30 23.08 -10.73 6.90
CA ARG A 30 24.15 -9.86 6.38
C ARG A 30 23.62 -8.75 5.47
N LEU A 31 22.61 -9.05 4.65
CA LEU A 31 21.98 -8.05 3.78
C LEU A 31 21.17 -7.02 4.58
N HIS A 32 20.56 -7.44 5.68
CA HIS A 32 19.91 -6.53 6.61
C HIS A 32 20.91 -5.57 7.25
N ASP A 33 22.06 -6.06 7.71
CA ASP A 33 23.13 -5.20 8.24
C ASP A 33 23.62 -4.20 7.18
N ILE A 34 23.76 -4.65 5.92
CA ILE A 34 24.09 -3.77 4.79
C ILE A 34 23.06 -2.64 4.62
N ILE A 35 21.75 -2.93 4.71
CA ILE A 35 20.71 -1.90 4.65
C ILE A 35 20.87 -0.90 5.81
N LEU A 36 21.12 -1.39 7.02
CA LEU A 36 21.29 -0.57 8.22
C LEU A 36 22.52 0.34 8.15
N GLU A 37 23.63 -0.17 7.62
CA GLU A 37 24.84 0.62 7.42
C GLU A 37 24.66 1.71 6.36
N GLY A 38 23.83 1.46 5.35
CA GLY A 38 23.48 2.45 4.32
C GLY A 38 24.65 2.87 3.41
N LYS A 39 25.77 2.13 3.41
CA LYS A 39 26.97 2.49 2.62
C LYS A 39 27.08 1.76 1.29
N ASN A 40 26.34 0.66 1.13
CA ASN A 40 26.50 -0.21 -0.02
C ASN A 40 25.93 0.44 -1.30
N PRO A 41 26.69 0.46 -2.43
CA PRO A 41 26.24 1.02 -3.70
C PRO A 41 24.93 0.43 -4.25
N LEU A 42 24.60 -0.82 -3.91
CA LEU A 42 23.35 -1.47 -4.32
C LEU A 42 22.10 -0.82 -3.70
N LEU A 43 22.26 0.05 -2.71
CA LEU A 43 21.15 0.76 -2.06
C LEU A 43 20.91 2.14 -2.69
N LYS A 44 21.74 2.57 -3.65
CA LYS A 44 21.69 3.93 -4.19
C LYS A 44 20.82 4.05 -5.44
N ASP A 45 20.04 5.12 -5.52
CA ASP A 45 19.58 5.66 -6.81
C ASP A 45 20.47 6.85 -7.15
N LYS A 46 21.33 6.67 -8.16
CA LYS A 46 22.46 7.57 -8.45
C LYS A 46 23.35 7.72 -7.21
N GLU A 47 23.42 8.92 -6.63
CA GLU A 47 24.25 9.20 -5.45
C GLU A 47 23.48 9.08 -4.13
N ILE A 48 22.15 8.95 -4.16
CA ILE A 48 21.29 8.97 -2.98
C ILE A 48 21.08 7.56 -2.47
N VAL A 49 21.43 7.29 -1.21
CA VAL A 49 21.13 6.03 -0.52
C VAL A 49 19.63 5.99 -0.19
N MET A 50 18.89 4.99 -0.69
CA MET A 50 17.43 4.97 -0.67
C MET A 50 16.85 4.22 0.55
N THR A 51 17.31 4.55 1.76
CA THR A 51 16.93 3.87 3.02
C THR A 51 16.09 4.75 3.96
N GLY A 52 15.58 5.90 3.50
CA GLY A 52 14.78 6.82 4.33
C GLY A 52 13.47 6.21 4.84
N TRP A 53 12.89 5.26 4.11
CA TRP A 53 11.68 4.54 4.51
C TRP A 53 11.91 3.66 5.74
N LYS A 54 13.18 3.34 6.03
CA LYS A 54 13.62 2.55 7.19
C LYS A 54 14.17 3.43 8.32
N THR A 55 14.81 4.54 7.97
CA THR A 55 15.61 5.35 8.92
C THR A 55 14.97 6.70 9.28
N GLU A 56 14.06 7.21 8.46
CA GLU A 56 13.42 8.52 8.65
C GLU A 56 11.92 8.39 8.85
N SER A 57 11.20 7.75 7.91
CA SER A 57 9.73 7.66 7.98
C SER A 57 9.20 7.05 9.30
N PRO A 58 9.75 5.94 9.83
CA PRO A 58 9.29 5.37 11.10
C PRO A 58 9.60 6.25 12.32
N PHE A 59 10.55 7.19 12.16
CA PHE A 59 11.06 8.05 13.22
C PHE A 59 10.79 9.53 12.95
N ILE A 60 9.77 9.81 12.12
CA ILE A 60 9.31 11.18 11.87
C ILE A 60 8.95 11.86 13.21
N SER A 61 9.43 13.09 13.37
CA SER A 61 9.25 13.86 14.61
C SER A 61 7.77 14.16 14.89
N SER A 62 7.40 14.18 16.17
CA SER A 62 6.04 14.56 16.62
C SER A 62 5.60 15.93 16.08
N ASP A 63 6.48 16.92 16.00
CA ASP A 63 6.15 18.25 15.48
C ASP A 63 5.67 18.19 14.01
N LYS A 64 6.39 17.46 13.15
CA LYS A 64 5.97 17.23 11.75
C LYS A 64 4.63 16.51 11.65
N LEU A 65 4.35 15.55 12.53
CA LEU A 65 3.06 14.86 12.56
C LEU A 65 1.94 15.81 12.99
N LEU A 66 2.20 16.65 13.99
CA LEU A 66 1.26 17.67 14.46
C LEU A 66 0.95 18.70 13.37
N ASP A 67 1.97 19.15 12.62
CA ASP A 67 1.80 20.09 11.51
C ASP A 67 0.93 19.50 10.38
N ILE A 68 1.16 18.23 10.01
CA ILE A 68 0.34 17.52 9.01
C ILE A 68 -1.10 17.40 9.52
N LYS A 69 -1.29 16.97 10.76
CA LYS A 69 -2.61 16.77 11.38
C LYS A 69 -3.39 18.08 11.42
N LYS A 70 -2.77 19.16 11.91
CA LYS A 70 -3.38 20.49 11.98
C LYS A 70 -3.77 21.00 10.59
N SER A 71 -2.86 20.88 9.61
CA SER A 71 -3.14 21.30 8.23
C SER A 71 -4.31 20.52 7.62
N ALA A 72 -4.39 19.21 7.87
CA ALA A 72 -5.48 18.37 7.41
C ALA A 72 -6.81 18.71 8.11
N GLU A 73 -6.80 18.96 9.42
CA GLU A 73 -7.97 19.40 10.19
C GLU A 73 -8.52 20.74 9.69
N GLU A 74 -7.64 21.73 9.50
CA GLU A 74 -8.00 23.04 8.97
C GLU A 74 -8.61 22.95 7.56
N LEU A 75 -8.05 22.10 6.69
CA LEU A 75 -8.58 21.90 5.35
C LEU A 75 -9.93 21.16 5.38
N ARG A 76 -10.04 20.07 6.14
CA ARG A 76 -11.27 19.28 6.30
C ARG A 76 -12.46 20.13 6.74
N ASN A 77 -12.24 21.09 7.65
CA ASN A 77 -13.29 21.96 8.16
C ASN A 77 -13.83 22.96 7.12
N LYS A 78 -13.10 23.18 6.01
CA LYS A 78 -13.47 24.14 4.96
C LYS A 78 -14.16 23.48 3.77
N ILE A 79 -14.16 22.15 3.67
CA ILE A 79 -14.50 21.43 2.45
C ILE A 79 -15.60 20.37 2.64
N ASP A 80 -16.19 20.02 1.51
CA ASP A 80 -17.13 18.93 1.35
C ASP A 80 -16.45 17.67 0.81
N ASP A 81 -15.54 17.88 -0.13
CA ASP A 81 -14.90 16.84 -0.93
C ASP A 81 -13.39 17.08 -0.98
N PHE A 82 -12.63 16.04 -0.65
CA PHE A 82 -11.19 16.00 -0.74
C PHE A 82 -10.79 15.20 -1.99
N VAL A 83 -9.90 15.76 -2.80
CA VAL A 83 -9.36 15.06 -3.98
C VAL A 83 -7.85 14.94 -3.84
N SER A 84 -7.37 13.69 -3.79
CA SER A 84 -5.95 13.39 -3.77
C SER A 84 -5.43 13.09 -5.16
N ILE A 85 -4.47 13.89 -5.63
CA ILE A 85 -3.92 13.80 -6.98
C ILE A 85 -2.54 13.16 -6.95
N GLY A 86 -2.41 11.96 -7.55
CA GLY A 86 -1.17 11.20 -7.56
C GLY A 86 -1.32 9.87 -8.31
N ILE A 87 -0.19 9.21 -8.60
CA ILE A 87 -0.16 7.89 -9.25
C ILE A 87 0.92 7.00 -8.65
N GLY A 88 0.74 5.68 -8.75
CA GLY A 88 1.67 4.69 -8.20
C GLY A 88 1.82 4.86 -6.69
N GLY A 89 3.05 5.09 -6.23
CA GLY A 89 3.35 5.23 -4.81
C GLY A 89 2.70 6.44 -4.13
N SER A 90 2.34 7.45 -4.91
CA SER A 90 1.61 8.65 -4.46
C SER A 90 0.09 8.46 -4.40
N TYR A 91 -0.39 7.22 -4.58
CA TYR A 91 -1.82 6.89 -4.67
C TYR A 91 -2.14 5.59 -3.92
N LEU A 92 -1.49 4.48 -4.29
CA LEU A 92 -1.91 3.13 -3.91
C LEU A 92 -1.90 2.93 -2.39
N GLY A 93 -0.81 3.26 -1.71
CA GLY A 93 -0.70 3.07 -0.27
C GLY A 93 -1.69 3.92 0.53
N THR A 94 -1.89 5.17 0.12
CA THR A 94 -2.85 6.09 0.76
C THR A 94 -4.28 5.56 0.62
N LYS A 95 -4.71 5.23 -0.61
CA LYS A 95 -6.04 4.67 -0.86
C LYS A 95 -6.25 3.36 -0.10
N ALA A 96 -5.28 2.46 -0.18
CA ALA A 96 -5.33 1.15 0.46
C ALA A 96 -5.46 1.25 1.98
N THR A 97 -4.72 2.15 2.62
CA THR A 97 -4.82 2.37 4.07
C THR A 97 -6.15 2.98 4.47
N ILE A 98 -6.65 3.94 3.68
CA ILE A 98 -7.98 4.53 3.91
C ILE A 98 -9.04 3.44 3.84
N GLU A 99 -9.09 2.67 2.76
CA GLU A 99 -10.06 1.59 2.63
C GLU A 99 -9.93 0.54 3.73
N ALA A 100 -8.71 0.16 4.11
CA ALA A 100 -8.48 -0.80 5.19
C ALA A 100 -9.01 -0.31 6.56
N VAL A 101 -8.87 0.98 6.87
CA VAL A 101 -9.15 1.52 8.22
C VAL A 101 -10.55 2.13 8.33
N VAL A 102 -11.03 2.83 7.29
CA VAL A 102 -12.33 3.52 7.30
C VAL A 102 -13.41 2.82 6.49
N GLY A 103 -13.05 1.78 5.73
CA GLY A 103 -13.94 1.03 4.86
C GLY A 103 -13.90 1.47 3.40
N ASN A 104 -14.47 0.63 2.53
CA ASN A 104 -14.53 0.86 1.08
C ASN A 104 -15.01 2.28 0.70
N LEU A 105 -14.24 2.95 -0.16
CA LEU A 105 -14.50 4.35 -0.54
C LEU A 105 -15.72 4.56 -1.42
N GLU A 106 -16.15 3.54 -2.17
CA GLU A 106 -17.36 3.62 -3.00
C GLU A 106 -18.59 3.75 -2.10
N LEU A 107 -18.69 2.89 -1.08
CA LEU A 107 -19.74 2.96 -0.06
C LEU A 107 -19.56 4.19 0.84
N PHE A 108 -18.33 4.44 1.30
CA PHE A 108 -18.02 5.56 2.18
C PHE A 108 -18.53 6.87 1.58
N ASN A 109 -18.30 7.12 0.29
CA ASN A 109 -18.71 8.38 -0.35
C ASN A 109 -20.23 8.54 -0.56
N LEU A 110 -21.03 7.48 -0.34
CA LEU A 110 -22.49 7.54 -0.40
C LEU A 110 -23.13 8.01 0.90
N PHE A 111 -22.43 7.83 2.03
CA PHE A 111 -22.91 8.29 3.33
C PHE A 111 -22.93 9.82 3.42
N SER A 112 -23.85 10.34 4.22
CA SER A 112 -23.91 11.75 4.60
C SER A 112 -22.64 12.18 5.34
N LYS A 113 -22.40 13.49 5.48
CA LYS A 113 -21.23 13.99 6.22
C LYS A 113 -21.27 13.59 7.70
N GLU A 114 -22.46 13.48 8.29
CA GLU A 114 -22.63 13.07 9.69
C GLU A 114 -22.30 11.59 9.89
N GLU A 115 -22.82 10.71 9.05
CA GLU A 115 -22.49 9.26 9.06
C GLU A 115 -20.99 9.00 8.83
N ARG A 116 -20.29 9.93 8.18
CA ARG A 116 -18.84 9.90 7.95
C ARG A 116 -18.06 10.63 9.04
N ASN A 117 -18.67 10.93 10.19
CA ASN A 117 -18.05 11.62 11.32
C ASN A 117 -17.36 12.96 10.92
N GLY A 118 -17.98 13.70 10.01
CA GLY A 118 -17.45 14.99 9.53
C GLY A 118 -16.33 14.92 8.49
N ILE A 119 -15.85 13.72 8.16
CA ILE A 119 -14.82 13.50 7.12
C ILE A 119 -15.40 13.94 5.76
N PRO A 120 -14.62 14.54 4.83
CA PRO A 120 -15.09 14.89 3.48
C PRO A 120 -15.17 13.64 2.59
N ARG A 121 -15.93 13.69 1.48
CA ARG A 121 -15.85 12.57 0.52
C ARG A 121 -14.45 12.54 -0.07
N ILE A 122 -13.92 11.36 -0.36
CA ILE A 122 -12.53 11.21 -0.77
C ILE A 122 -12.49 10.66 -2.18
N PHE A 123 -11.83 11.40 -3.07
CA PHE A 123 -11.62 11.00 -4.46
C PHE A 123 -10.14 10.97 -4.78
N PHE A 124 -9.78 10.14 -5.75
CA PHE A 124 -8.43 10.10 -6.29
C PHE A 124 -8.46 10.42 -7.77
N LEU A 125 -7.55 11.28 -8.22
CA LEU A 125 -7.38 11.65 -9.63
C LEU A 125 -5.90 11.62 -10.00
N GLY A 126 -5.61 11.68 -11.30
CA GLY A 126 -4.24 11.69 -11.80
C GLY A 126 -3.54 10.33 -11.76
N ASN A 127 -4.25 9.27 -11.36
CA ASN A 127 -3.84 7.87 -11.43
C ASN A 127 -4.21 7.19 -12.76
N HIS A 128 -4.98 7.88 -13.62
CA HIS A 128 -5.28 7.52 -15.00
C HIS A 128 -5.75 8.78 -15.75
N MET A 129 -5.96 8.67 -17.08
CA MET A 129 -6.39 9.78 -17.94
C MET A 129 -7.71 9.50 -18.69
N ASP A 130 -8.54 8.56 -18.21
CA ASP A 130 -9.86 8.29 -18.80
C ASP A 130 -10.78 9.54 -18.75
N PRO A 131 -11.14 10.11 -19.92
CA PRO A 131 -11.99 11.32 -19.97
C PRO A 131 -13.41 11.08 -19.45
N SER A 132 -13.95 9.86 -19.58
CA SER A 132 -15.30 9.53 -19.10
C SER A 132 -15.37 9.61 -17.57
N TYR A 133 -14.39 9.02 -16.90
CA TYR A 133 -14.27 9.08 -15.44
C TYR A 133 -14.08 10.53 -14.97
N ILE A 134 -13.10 11.24 -15.55
CA ILE A 134 -12.80 12.62 -15.15
C ILE A 134 -14.03 13.52 -15.34
N SER A 135 -14.73 13.42 -16.48
CA SER A 135 -15.95 14.20 -16.74
C SER A 135 -17.05 13.96 -15.71
N LYS A 136 -17.27 12.70 -15.30
CA LYS A 136 -18.26 12.36 -14.27
C LYS A 136 -17.87 12.90 -12.89
N ILE A 137 -16.59 12.80 -12.52
CA ILE A 137 -16.09 13.38 -11.27
C ILE A 137 -16.26 14.90 -11.27
N LEU A 138 -15.92 15.60 -12.37
CA LEU A 138 -16.10 17.05 -12.45
C LEU A 138 -17.57 17.46 -12.28
N LYS A 139 -18.51 16.72 -12.86
CA LYS A 139 -19.95 16.93 -12.65
C LYS A 139 -20.35 16.74 -11.19
N LEU A 140 -19.85 15.68 -10.55
CA LEU A 140 -20.15 15.38 -9.14
C LEU A 140 -19.63 16.45 -8.17
N LEU A 141 -18.48 17.04 -8.50
CA LEU A 141 -17.81 18.06 -7.70
C LEU A 141 -18.29 19.48 -8.03
N ASP A 142 -19.25 19.65 -8.95
CA ASP A 142 -19.47 20.98 -9.52
C ASP A 142 -20.00 22.00 -8.50
N ASN A 143 -20.93 21.60 -7.64
CA ASN A 143 -21.55 22.47 -6.65
C ASN A 143 -21.03 22.23 -5.22
N ARG A 144 -19.75 21.86 -5.09
CA ARG A 144 -19.16 21.39 -3.84
C ARG A 144 -17.93 22.21 -3.47
N LYS A 145 -17.65 22.34 -2.17
CA LYS A 145 -16.38 22.93 -1.69
C LYS A 145 -15.28 21.87 -1.74
N ILE A 146 -14.27 22.11 -2.57
CA ILE A 146 -13.23 21.12 -2.87
C ILE A 146 -11.93 21.52 -2.18
N GLY A 147 -11.26 20.56 -1.55
CA GLY A 147 -9.86 20.67 -1.14
C GLY A 147 -9.00 19.66 -1.90
N LEU A 148 -7.77 20.05 -2.21
CA LEU A 148 -6.83 19.21 -2.97
C LEU A 148 -5.56 18.96 -2.18
N ASN A 149 -5.01 17.76 -2.33
CA ASN A 149 -3.56 17.65 -2.35
C ASN A 149 -3.07 17.16 -3.72
N VAL A 150 -1.90 17.66 -4.12
CA VAL A 150 -1.20 17.21 -5.33
C VAL A 150 0.15 16.65 -4.93
N ILE A 151 0.39 15.40 -5.29
CA ILE A 151 1.55 14.64 -4.85
C ILE A 151 2.39 14.27 -6.07
N SER A 152 3.55 14.91 -6.19
CA SER A 152 4.52 14.58 -7.23
C SER A 152 5.90 15.12 -6.84
N LYS A 153 6.87 14.22 -6.69
CA LYS A 153 8.26 14.62 -6.36
C LYS A 153 8.85 15.54 -7.43
N SER A 154 8.71 15.20 -8.72
CA SER A 154 9.23 16.04 -9.82
C SER A 154 8.28 17.19 -10.20
N GLY A 155 6.98 17.06 -9.91
CA GLY A 155 5.93 17.92 -10.43
C GLY A 155 5.65 17.74 -11.92
N GLY A 156 6.36 16.84 -12.60
CA GLY A 156 6.33 16.67 -14.06
C GLY A 156 5.77 15.34 -14.54
N THR A 157 5.25 14.50 -13.64
CA THR A 157 4.51 13.28 -14.01
C THR A 157 3.20 13.69 -14.70
N VAL A 158 2.98 13.19 -15.91
CA VAL A 158 1.98 13.73 -16.84
C VAL A 158 0.55 13.60 -16.30
N GLU A 159 0.20 12.42 -15.81
CA GLU A 159 -1.14 12.08 -15.34
C GLU A 159 -1.61 12.97 -14.16
N PRO A 160 -0.85 13.10 -13.04
CA PRO A 160 -1.22 14.02 -11.96
C PRO A 160 -1.09 15.50 -12.36
N ALA A 161 -0.17 15.87 -13.24
CA ALA A 161 -0.07 17.26 -13.70
C ALA A 161 -1.32 17.70 -14.49
N ILE A 162 -1.84 16.85 -15.37
CA ILE A 162 -3.08 17.10 -16.11
C ILE A 162 -4.27 17.18 -15.14
N ALA A 163 -4.41 16.21 -14.23
CA ALA A 163 -5.50 16.23 -13.24
C ALA A 163 -5.45 17.49 -12.36
N PHE A 164 -4.26 17.89 -11.92
CA PHE A 164 -4.07 19.11 -11.14
C PHE A 164 -4.43 20.37 -11.95
N ALA A 165 -4.03 20.47 -13.21
CA ALA A 165 -4.39 21.60 -14.07
C ALA A 165 -5.91 21.73 -14.24
N ILE A 166 -6.60 20.61 -14.46
CA ILE A 166 -8.07 20.56 -14.58
C ILE A 166 -8.74 20.99 -13.28
N MET A 167 -8.35 20.40 -12.14
CA MET A 167 -8.96 20.70 -10.84
C MET A 167 -8.66 22.11 -10.37
N LYS A 168 -7.43 22.60 -10.57
CA LYS A 168 -7.05 23.99 -10.29
C LYS A 168 -7.93 24.96 -11.08
N ASN A 169 -8.16 24.73 -12.38
CA ASN A 169 -9.03 25.57 -13.20
C ASN A 169 -10.48 25.55 -12.70
N LEU A 170 -10.99 24.38 -12.31
CA LEU A 170 -12.32 24.24 -11.71
C LEU A 170 -12.44 25.07 -10.42
N MET A 171 -11.43 25.03 -9.55
CA MET A 171 -11.42 25.77 -8.28
C MET A 171 -11.27 27.28 -8.48
N GLU A 172 -10.40 27.72 -9.39
CA GLU A 172 -10.20 29.15 -9.73
C GLU A 172 -11.48 29.82 -10.24
N LYS A 173 -12.39 29.06 -10.85
CA LYS A 173 -13.72 29.54 -11.26
C LYS A 173 -14.73 29.67 -10.12
N LYS A 174 -14.50 29.00 -9.00
CA LYS A 174 -15.48 28.84 -7.91
C LYS A 174 -15.14 29.61 -6.65
N VAL A 175 -13.86 29.77 -6.35
CA VAL A 175 -13.40 30.42 -5.12
C VAL A 175 -12.37 31.49 -5.44
N LYS A 176 -12.42 32.60 -4.69
CA LYS A 176 -11.51 33.74 -4.88
C LYS A 176 -10.05 33.37 -4.55
N ASN A 177 -9.85 32.56 -3.50
CA ASN A 177 -8.54 32.17 -2.98
C ASN A 177 -8.39 30.64 -2.98
N PRO A 178 -8.19 29.99 -4.14
CA PRO A 178 -8.05 28.53 -4.21
C PRO A 178 -6.77 28.02 -3.56
N SER A 179 -5.76 28.88 -3.36
CA SER A 179 -4.50 28.55 -2.68
C SER A 179 -4.72 27.99 -1.27
N ASP A 180 -5.69 28.52 -0.55
CA ASP A 180 -5.98 28.15 0.85
C ASP A 180 -6.60 26.76 0.97
N LEU A 181 -6.92 26.13 -0.17
CA LEU A 181 -7.55 24.82 -0.29
C LEU A 181 -6.67 23.80 -1.04
N ILE A 182 -5.41 24.16 -1.32
CA ILE A 182 -4.47 23.31 -2.06
C ILE A 182 -3.23 23.07 -1.21
N VAL A 183 -2.89 21.78 -1.06
CA VAL A 183 -1.64 21.32 -0.44
C VAL A 183 -0.76 20.64 -1.49
N ALA A 184 0.49 21.04 -1.60
CA ALA A 184 1.46 20.41 -2.50
C ALA A 184 2.43 19.51 -1.72
N ILE A 185 2.51 18.24 -2.10
CA ILE A 185 3.46 17.28 -1.54
C ILE A 185 4.50 16.95 -2.60
N THR A 186 5.69 17.54 -2.47
CA THR A 186 6.68 17.60 -3.55
C THR A 186 8.11 17.65 -2.99
N ASP A 187 9.11 17.74 -3.87
CA ASP A 187 10.50 17.87 -3.45
C ASP A 187 10.73 19.14 -2.61
N ALA A 188 11.63 19.07 -1.63
CA ALA A 188 11.87 20.16 -0.69
C ALA A 188 12.36 21.45 -1.34
N ALA A 189 13.03 21.37 -2.49
CA ALA A 189 13.67 22.52 -3.14
C ALA A 189 13.49 22.59 -4.67
N LYS A 190 13.22 21.47 -5.34
CA LYS A 190 13.30 21.35 -6.81
C LYS A 190 11.95 20.98 -7.42
N GLY A 191 11.89 21.07 -8.75
CA GLY A 191 10.75 20.59 -9.53
C GLY A 191 9.67 21.65 -9.78
N ALA A 192 8.85 21.39 -10.80
CA ALA A 192 7.86 22.35 -11.30
C ALA A 192 6.77 22.64 -10.25
N LEU A 193 6.37 21.61 -9.50
CA LEU A 193 5.33 21.74 -8.48
C LEU A 193 5.81 22.54 -7.26
N LYS A 194 7.06 22.37 -6.82
CA LYS A 194 7.63 23.18 -5.72
C LYS A 194 7.69 24.65 -6.10
N LYS A 195 8.15 24.96 -7.32
CA LYS A 195 8.19 26.33 -7.84
C LYS A 195 6.79 26.96 -7.85
N LEU A 196 5.82 26.26 -8.42
CA LEU A 196 4.43 26.72 -8.50
C LEU A 196 3.82 26.93 -7.11
N ALA A 197 4.08 26.02 -6.17
CA ALA A 197 3.60 26.13 -4.80
C ALA A 197 4.14 27.38 -4.11
N GLY A 198 5.42 27.72 -4.30
CA GLY A 198 6.01 28.96 -3.80
C GLY A 198 5.38 30.21 -4.44
N GLU A 199 5.19 30.21 -5.76
CA GLU A 199 4.58 31.34 -6.49
C GLU A 199 3.11 31.58 -6.10
N LYS A 200 2.37 30.52 -5.75
CA LYS A 200 0.93 30.58 -5.43
C LYS A 200 0.63 30.55 -3.94
N GLY A 201 1.65 30.39 -3.08
CA GLY A 201 1.48 30.30 -1.63
C GLY A 201 0.72 29.05 -1.18
N TYR A 202 0.89 27.91 -1.85
CA TYR A 202 0.31 26.65 -1.39
C TYR A 202 1.05 26.16 -0.15
N GLN A 203 0.31 25.55 0.79
CA GLN A 203 0.93 24.80 1.88
C GLN A 203 1.73 23.64 1.28
N THR A 204 2.96 23.41 1.77
CA THR A 204 3.82 22.34 1.25
C THR A 204 4.26 21.36 2.31
N PHE A 205 4.32 20.08 1.94
CA PHE A 205 5.05 19.04 2.67
C PHE A 205 6.05 18.36 1.74
N ASP A 206 7.13 17.85 2.30
CA ASP A 206 8.23 17.34 1.49
C ASP A 206 8.10 15.83 1.25
N VAL A 207 8.42 15.41 0.03
CA VAL A 207 8.75 14.02 -0.31
C VAL A 207 10.22 13.80 0.02
N PRO A 208 10.58 12.93 0.98
CA PRO A 208 11.97 12.74 1.35
C PRO A 208 12.83 12.24 0.18
N ASP A 209 14.06 12.71 0.10
CA ASP A 209 14.88 12.50 -1.09
C ASP A 209 15.28 11.04 -1.29
N ASN A 210 15.55 10.36 -0.18
CA ASN A 210 15.96 8.98 -0.04
C ASN A 210 14.80 7.99 0.17
N VAL A 211 13.56 8.40 -0.15
CA VAL A 211 12.38 7.53 -0.09
C VAL A 211 11.81 7.36 -1.50
N GLY A 212 11.90 6.14 -2.02
CA GLY A 212 11.30 5.79 -3.32
C GLY A 212 9.78 5.82 -3.26
N GLY A 213 9.11 6.13 -4.38
CA GLY A 213 7.66 6.31 -4.42
C GLY A 213 6.87 5.15 -3.82
N ARG A 214 7.16 3.89 -4.21
CA ARG A 214 6.47 2.70 -3.67
C ARG A 214 6.73 2.43 -2.17
N PHE A 215 7.72 3.08 -1.58
CA PHE A 215 8.07 3.03 -0.16
C PHE A 215 7.62 4.29 0.61
N SER A 216 6.86 5.20 -0.02
CA SER A 216 6.62 6.55 0.50
C SER A 216 5.34 6.72 1.32
N VAL A 217 4.49 5.70 1.44
CA VAL A 217 3.20 5.80 2.14
C VAL A 217 3.34 6.20 3.63
N THR A 218 4.47 5.87 4.26
CA THR A 218 4.78 6.24 5.65
C THR A 218 5.43 7.62 5.79
N SER A 219 5.57 8.36 4.69
CA SER A 219 6.05 9.75 4.66
C SER A 219 4.87 10.71 4.46
N PRO A 220 5.08 12.05 4.41
CA PRO A 220 4.01 13.01 4.16
C PRO A 220 3.14 12.69 2.92
N VAL A 221 3.69 11.98 1.93
CA VAL A 221 2.96 11.42 0.77
C VAL A 221 1.68 10.68 1.17
N GLY A 222 1.75 9.77 2.14
CA GLY A 222 0.57 9.08 2.64
C GLY A 222 -0.11 9.83 3.76
N LEU A 223 0.67 10.29 4.74
CA LEU A 223 0.16 10.79 6.02
C LEU A 223 -0.86 11.93 5.88
N PHE A 224 -0.67 12.85 4.94
CA PHE A 224 -1.64 13.93 4.75
C PHE A 224 -3.01 13.38 4.31
N GLY A 225 -3.05 12.45 3.36
CA GLY A 225 -4.31 11.84 2.91
C GLY A 225 -4.97 11.01 4.00
N LEU A 226 -4.19 10.29 4.81
CA LEU A 226 -4.69 9.54 5.97
C LEU A 226 -5.32 10.50 7.01
N ALA A 227 -4.62 11.60 7.31
CA ALA A 227 -5.11 12.61 8.23
C ALA A 227 -6.40 13.25 7.72
N MET A 228 -6.52 13.52 6.41
CA MET A 228 -7.77 14.01 5.78
C MET A 228 -8.93 13.02 5.96
N ALA A 229 -8.65 11.72 5.88
CA ALA A 229 -9.61 10.64 6.13
C ALA A 229 -9.95 10.41 7.62
N GLY A 230 -9.45 11.26 8.53
CA GLY A 230 -9.72 11.14 9.97
C GLY A 230 -8.92 10.03 10.65
N ILE A 231 -7.95 9.43 9.94
CA ILE A 231 -7.11 8.37 10.51
C ILE A 231 -6.07 8.99 11.44
N ASP A 232 -5.89 8.35 12.60
CA ASP A 232 -4.86 8.70 13.57
C ASP A 232 -3.46 8.33 13.03
N ILE A 233 -2.81 9.33 12.42
CA ILE A 233 -1.49 9.16 11.79
C ILE A 233 -0.37 8.91 12.81
N GLU A 234 -0.54 9.30 14.07
CA GLU A 234 0.43 9.02 15.14
C GLU A 234 0.38 7.53 15.49
N LYS A 235 -0.82 6.95 15.58
CA LYS A 235 -0.98 5.49 15.72
C LYS A 235 -0.47 4.74 14.51
N PHE A 236 -0.71 5.24 13.29
CA PHE A 236 -0.18 4.65 12.07
C PHE A 236 1.35 4.59 12.10
N ILE A 237 2.02 5.72 12.36
CA ILE A 237 3.48 5.78 12.46
C ILE A 237 4.01 4.97 13.64
N SER A 238 3.28 4.89 14.76
CA SER A 238 3.67 4.02 15.88
C SER A 238 3.69 2.54 15.46
N GLY A 239 2.76 2.12 14.60
CA GLY A 239 2.75 0.79 13.98
C GLY A 239 3.92 0.57 13.04
N VAL A 240 4.20 1.55 12.18
CA VAL A 240 5.38 1.55 11.28
C VAL A 240 6.66 1.40 12.11
N LYS A 241 6.84 2.23 13.14
CA LYS A 241 7.98 2.17 14.06
C LYS A 241 8.10 0.82 14.74
N PHE A 242 6.99 0.26 15.21
CA PHE A 242 6.99 -1.07 15.83
C PHE A 242 7.44 -2.16 14.84
N GLY A 243 6.93 -2.16 13.61
CA GLY A 243 7.36 -3.11 12.57
C GLY A 243 8.85 -2.95 12.20
N GLU A 244 9.36 -1.71 12.24
CA GLU A 244 10.78 -1.43 12.00
C GLU A 244 11.65 -1.93 13.15
N GLU A 245 11.27 -1.66 14.40
CA GLU A 245 12.00 -2.11 15.59
C GLU A 245 12.06 -3.64 15.65
N GLN A 246 10.95 -4.32 15.34
CA GLN A 246 10.89 -5.79 15.22
C GLN A 246 11.91 -6.29 14.19
N THR A 247 11.91 -5.71 12.99
CA THR A 247 12.82 -6.14 11.92
C THR A 247 14.28 -5.80 12.24
N ARG A 248 14.52 -4.67 12.90
CA ARG A 248 15.87 -4.18 13.19
C ARG A 248 16.57 -4.96 14.29
N THR A 249 15.83 -5.41 15.29
CA THR A 249 16.41 -5.88 16.57
C THR A 249 16.21 -7.37 16.83
N LEU A 250 15.20 -7.99 16.21
CA LEU A 250 14.93 -9.41 16.44
C LEU A 250 15.89 -10.30 15.65
N PRO A 251 16.32 -11.42 16.24
CA PRO A 251 17.07 -12.45 15.51
C PRO A 251 16.18 -13.08 14.44
N PHE A 252 16.80 -13.71 13.44
CA PHE A 252 16.12 -14.29 12.28
C PHE A 252 14.90 -15.16 12.63
N GLU A 253 14.99 -15.99 13.68
CA GLU A 253 13.91 -16.91 14.09
C GLU A 253 12.63 -16.20 14.54
N LYS A 254 12.73 -14.92 14.92
CA LYS A 254 11.60 -14.08 15.34
C LYS A 254 11.31 -12.95 14.35
N ASN A 255 12.09 -12.85 13.28
CA ASN A 255 12.03 -11.74 12.34
C ASN A 255 11.24 -12.14 11.08
N ILE A 256 9.92 -11.93 11.13
CA ILE A 256 9.01 -12.39 10.07
C ILE A 256 9.29 -11.74 8.70
N ALA A 257 9.86 -10.53 8.66
CA ALA A 257 10.24 -9.88 7.41
C ALA A 257 11.42 -10.62 6.74
N MET A 258 12.45 -10.99 7.52
CA MET A 258 13.57 -11.79 7.03
C MET A 258 13.15 -13.19 6.62
N GLN A 259 12.31 -13.86 7.44
CA GLN A 259 11.80 -15.20 7.14
C GLN A 259 11.04 -15.21 5.82
N ARG A 260 10.12 -14.26 5.64
CA ARG A 260 9.36 -14.13 4.40
C ARG A 260 10.25 -13.81 3.20
N ALA A 261 11.26 -12.95 3.35
CA ALA A 261 12.20 -12.65 2.27
C ALA A 261 12.93 -13.92 1.79
N VAL A 262 13.40 -14.75 2.73
CA VAL A 262 14.05 -16.03 2.42
C VAL A 262 13.08 -17.00 1.75
N ILE A 263 11.85 -17.13 2.26
CA ILE A 263 10.85 -18.04 1.69
C ILE A 263 10.51 -17.64 0.25
N ARG A 264 10.28 -16.34 -0.01
CA ARG A 264 10.04 -15.81 -1.37
C ARG A 264 11.22 -16.08 -2.30
N PHE A 265 12.44 -15.84 -1.83
CA PHE A 265 13.66 -16.11 -2.60
C PHE A 265 13.77 -17.60 -2.96
N ILE A 266 13.54 -18.51 -2.00
CA ILE A 266 13.57 -19.96 -2.23
C ILE A 266 12.48 -20.36 -3.22
N ALA A 267 11.25 -19.86 -3.06
CA ALA A 267 10.18 -20.10 -4.01
C ALA A 267 10.59 -19.76 -5.44
N HIS A 268 11.15 -18.56 -5.63
CA HIS A 268 11.58 -18.13 -6.96
C HIS A 268 12.77 -18.94 -7.49
N LYS A 269 13.89 -18.98 -6.75
CA LYS A 269 15.17 -19.49 -7.24
C LYS A 269 15.33 -21.00 -7.16
N LYS A 270 14.62 -21.67 -6.25
CA LYS A 270 14.80 -23.09 -5.96
C LYS A 270 13.56 -23.92 -6.31
N LEU A 271 12.37 -23.34 -6.19
CA LEU A 271 11.10 -24.01 -6.50
C LEU A 271 10.48 -23.56 -7.84
N ASN A 272 11.17 -22.71 -8.59
CA ASN A 272 10.75 -22.20 -9.91
C ASN A 272 9.35 -21.57 -9.92
N LYS A 273 8.98 -20.93 -8.80
CA LYS A 273 7.73 -20.19 -8.67
C LYS A 273 7.88 -18.83 -9.37
N LYS A 274 6.81 -18.42 -10.04
CA LYS A 274 6.75 -17.25 -10.91
C LYS A 274 5.78 -16.19 -10.38
N ILE A 275 4.72 -16.62 -9.69
CA ILE A 275 3.64 -15.75 -9.24
C ILE A 275 3.40 -15.99 -7.75
N GLU A 276 3.24 -14.92 -7.01
CA GLU A 276 2.70 -14.93 -5.67
C GLU A 276 1.32 -14.30 -5.67
N LEU A 277 0.35 -15.08 -5.22
CA LEU A 277 -1.01 -14.63 -4.98
C LEU A 277 -1.06 -13.99 -3.60
N ILE A 278 -1.61 -12.77 -3.51
CA ILE A 278 -1.88 -12.11 -2.22
C ILE A 278 -3.37 -12.14 -2.02
N SER A 279 -3.81 -13.06 -1.16
CA SER A 279 -5.22 -13.46 -1.06
C SER A 279 -5.83 -12.95 0.22
N THR A 280 -7.06 -12.46 0.16
CA THR A 280 -7.79 -12.08 1.38
C THR A 280 -9.28 -12.30 1.23
N GLY A 281 -9.92 -12.70 2.33
CA GLY A 281 -11.37 -12.74 2.49
C GLY A 281 -11.99 -11.42 2.94
N ILE A 282 -11.17 -10.38 3.12
CA ILE A 282 -11.58 -9.11 3.73
C ILE A 282 -11.61 -8.03 2.66
N TYR A 283 -12.80 -7.51 2.38
CA TYR A 283 -13.00 -6.57 1.26
C TYR A 283 -12.14 -5.31 1.37
N ASP A 284 -11.99 -4.80 2.59
CA ASP A 284 -11.21 -3.60 2.90
C ASP A 284 -9.69 -3.78 2.72
N LEU A 285 -9.20 -5.04 2.67
CA LEU A 285 -7.79 -5.35 2.40
C LEU A 285 -7.46 -5.51 0.92
N LYS A 286 -8.44 -5.42 0.00
CA LYS A 286 -8.18 -5.49 -1.45
C LYS A 286 -7.16 -4.44 -1.90
N GLY A 287 -7.27 -3.22 -1.36
CA GLY A 287 -6.32 -2.14 -1.65
C GLY A 287 -4.90 -2.46 -1.19
N VAL A 288 -4.76 -3.11 -0.02
CA VAL A 288 -3.45 -3.50 0.54
C VAL A 288 -2.77 -4.53 -0.36
N ALA A 289 -3.51 -5.53 -0.84
CA ALA A 289 -2.98 -6.49 -1.83
C ALA A 289 -2.57 -5.78 -3.13
N GLY A 290 -3.34 -4.80 -3.59
CA GLY A 290 -2.97 -3.94 -4.74
C GLY A 290 -1.72 -3.08 -4.52
N TRP A 291 -1.49 -2.59 -3.30
CA TRP A 291 -0.24 -1.91 -2.96
C TRP A 291 0.97 -2.87 -3.02
N MET A 292 0.81 -4.10 -2.53
CA MET A 292 1.86 -5.14 -2.62
C MET A 292 2.19 -5.48 -4.08
N GLN A 293 1.21 -5.46 -4.99
CA GLN A 293 1.42 -5.63 -6.44
C GLN A 293 2.34 -4.57 -7.05
N GLN A 294 2.38 -3.36 -6.50
CA GLN A 294 3.41 -2.39 -6.89
C GLN A 294 4.74 -2.68 -6.19
N LEU A 295 4.71 -2.88 -4.86
CA LEU A 295 5.91 -2.95 -4.04
C LEU A 295 6.89 -4.04 -4.52
N GLY A 296 6.41 -5.27 -4.68
CA GLY A 296 7.25 -6.43 -5.02
C GLY A 296 7.80 -6.35 -6.46
N PRO A 297 6.95 -6.47 -7.49
CA PRO A 297 7.37 -6.50 -8.89
C PRO A 297 8.22 -5.30 -9.31
N GLU A 298 7.93 -4.06 -8.85
CA GLU A 298 8.76 -2.90 -9.23
C GLU A 298 10.14 -2.94 -8.53
N SER A 299 10.26 -3.62 -7.39
CA SER A 299 11.53 -3.82 -6.65
C SER A 299 12.34 -5.00 -7.16
N GLU A 300 11.70 -6.13 -7.51
CA GLU A 300 12.35 -7.40 -7.85
C GLU A 300 12.38 -7.71 -9.36
N GLY A 301 11.50 -7.08 -10.15
CA GLY A 301 11.28 -7.37 -11.57
C GLY A 301 12.35 -6.78 -12.48
N LYS A 302 13.59 -7.27 -12.37
CA LYS A 302 14.74 -6.82 -13.16
C LYS A 302 15.53 -8.02 -13.66
N LYS A 303 16.08 -7.90 -14.88
CA LYS A 303 16.95 -8.93 -15.49
C LYS A 303 16.30 -10.34 -15.56
N GLY A 304 14.98 -10.42 -15.67
CA GLY A 304 14.24 -11.69 -15.79
C GLY A 304 13.99 -12.41 -14.46
N GLU A 305 14.27 -11.76 -13.32
CA GLU A 305 14.08 -12.30 -11.98
C GLU A 305 12.88 -11.64 -11.28
N GLY A 306 12.50 -12.18 -10.12
CA GLY A 306 11.44 -11.67 -9.25
C GLY A 306 10.12 -12.42 -9.41
N LEU A 307 9.25 -12.28 -8.41
CA LEU A 307 7.89 -12.84 -8.44
C LEU A 307 6.92 -11.78 -8.96
N TRP A 308 6.01 -12.20 -9.85
CA TRP A 308 4.79 -11.44 -10.08
C TRP A 308 3.95 -11.45 -8.80
N ILE A 309 3.30 -10.34 -8.47
CA ILE A 309 2.31 -10.30 -7.40
C ILE A 309 0.94 -10.09 -8.01
N PHE A 310 0.01 -10.97 -7.69
CA PHE A 310 -1.36 -10.92 -8.16
C PHE A 310 -2.34 -10.89 -6.96
N PRO A 311 -3.08 -9.80 -6.76
CA PRO A 311 -4.11 -9.72 -5.72
C PRO A 311 -5.26 -10.68 -6.02
N VAL A 312 -5.72 -11.42 -5.01
CA VAL A 312 -6.89 -12.30 -5.10
C VAL A 312 -7.86 -11.98 -3.98
N PHE A 313 -9.13 -11.81 -4.34
CA PHE A 313 -10.17 -11.52 -3.37
C PHE A 313 -11.14 -12.69 -3.23
N TYR A 314 -11.12 -13.33 -2.07
CA TYR A 314 -12.05 -14.39 -1.73
C TYR A 314 -13.28 -13.86 -1.00
N THR A 315 -14.45 -14.48 -1.17
CA THR A 315 -14.68 -15.72 -1.94
C THR A 315 -14.92 -15.51 -3.44
N GLN A 316 -15.04 -14.26 -3.89
CA GLN A 316 -15.36 -13.91 -5.29
C GLN A 316 -14.47 -14.63 -6.32
N ASP A 317 -13.15 -14.56 -6.15
CA ASP A 317 -12.21 -15.07 -7.14
C ASP A 317 -12.03 -16.60 -7.10
N ALA A 318 -12.58 -17.27 -6.07
CA ALA A 318 -12.74 -18.72 -6.10
C ALA A 318 -13.69 -19.16 -7.23
N HIS A 319 -14.61 -18.27 -7.64
CA HIS A 319 -15.56 -18.48 -8.74
C HIS A 319 -15.10 -17.87 -10.07
N SER A 320 -13.83 -17.47 -10.18
CA SER A 320 -13.25 -17.01 -11.45
C SER A 320 -11.95 -17.76 -11.76
N ILE A 321 -10.94 -17.60 -10.91
CA ILE A 321 -9.60 -18.19 -11.08
C ILE A 321 -9.33 -19.33 -10.11
N GLY A 322 -10.25 -19.66 -9.20
CA GLY A 322 -10.11 -20.76 -8.23
C GLY A 322 -9.70 -22.09 -8.88
N GLN A 323 -10.30 -22.44 -10.03
CA GLN A 323 -9.92 -23.63 -10.79
C GLN A 323 -8.44 -23.61 -11.26
N MET A 324 -7.95 -22.45 -11.72
CA MET A 324 -6.55 -22.30 -12.15
C MET A 324 -5.61 -22.40 -10.95
N ILE A 325 -6.00 -21.87 -9.80
CA ILE A 325 -5.20 -21.99 -8.57
C ILE A 325 -5.15 -23.45 -8.13
N GLN A 326 -6.31 -24.12 -8.06
CA GLN A 326 -6.47 -25.48 -7.56
C GLN A 326 -5.86 -26.57 -8.45
N GLU A 327 -5.90 -26.44 -9.78
CA GLU A 327 -5.43 -27.51 -10.71
C GLU A 327 -4.56 -27.02 -11.88
N GLY A 328 -4.23 -25.73 -11.96
CA GLY A 328 -3.35 -25.18 -13.00
C GLY A 328 -1.86 -25.47 -12.82
N GLU A 329 -1.00 -24.73 -13.54
CA GLU A 329 0.47 -24.87 -13.42
C GLU A 329 0.92 -24.61 -11.98
N ARG A 330 1.79 -25.47 -11.43
CA ARG A 330 2.33 -25.33 -10.06
C ARG A 330 3.46 -24.31 -9.97
N ASN A 331 3.32 -23.20 -10.67
CA ASN A 331 4.26 -22.08 -10.70
C ASN A 331 3.88 -20.95 -9.74
N ILE A 332 2.88 -21.18 -8.88
CA ILE A 332 2.37 -20.19 -7.92
C ILE A 332 2.75 -20.54 -6.47
N ILE A 333 2.83 -19.49 -5.64
CA ILE A 333 2.70 -19.54 -4.17
C ILE A 333 1.55 -18.61 -3.78
N GLU A 334 1.04 -18.76 -2.56
CA GLU A 334 -0.05 -17.93 -2.07
C GLU A 334 0.21 -17.44 -0.65
N THR A 335 -0.04 -16.15 -0.40
CA THR A 335 0.03 -15.54 0.92
C THR A 335 -1.35 -15.00 1.28
N PHE A 336 -1.96 -15.56 2.32
CA PHE A 336 -3.23 -15.12 2.85
C PHE A 336 -3.06 -13.95 3.82
N LEU A 337 -3.84 -12.90 3.66
CA LEU A 337 -4.03 -11.83 4.64
C LEU A 337 -5.34 -12.10 5.40
N MET A 338 -5.21 -12.63 6.60
CA MET A 338 -6.33 -12.93 7.50
C MET A 338 -6.39 -11.91 8.65
N VAL A 339 -7.58 -11.68 9.19
CA VAL A 339 -7.82 -10.75 10.30
C VAL A 339 -8.49 -11.49 11.44
N SER A 340 -7.93 -11.40 12.65
CA SER A 340 -8.48 -12.05 13.84
C SER A 340 -9.77 -11.39 14.31
N ASP A 341 -9.82 -10.05 14.32
CA ASP A 341 -10.99 -9.28 14.72
C ASP A 341 -11.19 -8.07 13.78
N GLN A 342 -12.31 -8.05 13.07
CA GLN A 342 -12.67 -6.91 12.20
C GLN A 342 -13.37 -5.79 12.99
N GLY A 343 -13.76 -6.01 14.24
CA GLY A 343 -14.51 -5.06 15.06
C GLY A 343 -15.98 -4.90 14.66
N ILE A 344 -16.42 -5.55 13.58
CA ILE A 344 -17.80 -5.57 13.10
C ILE A 344 -18.19 -6.98 12.64
N ASP A 345 -19.44 -7.36 12.91
CA ASP A 345 -20.00 -8.63 12.50
C ASP A 345 -21.53 -8.57 12.42
N MET A 346 -22.13 -9.55 11.75
CA MET A 346 -23.57 -9.68 11.61
C MET A 346 -23.98 -11.14 11.78
N LYS A 347 -25.09 -11.38 12.48
CA LYS A 347 -25.69 -12.71 12.54
C LYS A 347 -26.43 -13.02 11.25
N ILE A 348 -26.19 -14.20 10.70
CA ILE A 348 -26.93 -14.73 9.57
C ILE A 348 -28.33 -15.15 10.05
N GLN A 349 -29.37 -14.58 9.43
CA GLN A 349 -30.75 -14.99 9.63
C GLN A 349 -31.19 -15.79 8.41
N SER A 350 -31.15 -17.11 8.49
CA SER A 350 -31.31 -18.01 7.34
C SER A 350 -32.33 -19.14 7.53
N LYS A 351 -33.15 -19.11 8.58
CA LYS A 351 -34.28 -20.05 8.76
C LYS A 351 -35.17 -20.12 7.52
N GLY A 352 -35.50 -21.32 7.06
CA GLY A 352 -36.32 -21.53 5.87
C GLY A 352 -35.60 -21.21 4.54
N THR A 353 -34.28 -21.04 4.55
CA THR A 353 -33.46 -20.90 3.34
C THR A 353 -32.56 -22.14 3.16
N PRO A 354 -31.99 -22.38 1.96
CA PRO A 354 -31.06 -23.49 1.74
C PRO A 354 -29.80 -23.48 2.63
N VAL A 355 -29.52 -22.38 3.31
CA VAL A 355 -28.36 -22.21 4.22
C VAL A 355 -28.79 -22.10 5.68
N GLU A 356 -29.92 -22.70 6.06
CA GLU A 356 -30.41 -22.73 7.44
C GLU A 356 -29.40 -23.32 8.45
N TYR A 357 -28.47 -24.17 8.02
CA TYR A 357 -27.37 -24.67 8.87
C TYR A 357 -26.37 -23.58 9.32
N LEU A 358 -26.46 -22.38 8.75
CA LEU A 358 -25.71 -21.17 9.16
C LEU A 358 -26.56 -20.22 10.03
N ASP A 359 -27.82 -20.53 10.30
CA ASP A 359 -28.71 -19.64 11.06
C ASP A 359 -28.14 -19.35 12.45
N GLY A 360 -28.15 -18.08 12.83
CA GLY A 360 -27.62 -17.59 14.11
C GLY A 360 -26.09 -17.54 14.20
N LYS A 361 -25.36 -18.09 13.23
CA LYS A 361 -23.89 -17.93 13.15
C LYS A 361 -23.55 -16.53 12.67
N ASN A 362 -22.33 -16.11 12.97
CA ASN A 362 -21.79 -14.85 12.47
C ASN A 362 -21.41 -14.97 10.98
N LEU A 363 -21.50 -13.86 10.25
CA LEU A 363 -21.05 -13.80 8.86
C LEU A 363 -19.53 -13.99 8.76
N SER A 364 -18.77 -13.47 9.74
CA SER A 364 -17.32 -13.71 9.83
C SER A 364 -16.99 -15.21 9.93
N PHE A 365 -17.79 -15.99 10.66
CA PHE A 365 -17.61 -17.45 10.75
C PHE A 365 -17.73 -18.10 9.37
N ALA A 366 -18.78 -17.77 8.61
CA ALA A 366 -18.98 -18.35 7.28
C ALA A 366 -17.86 -17.93 6.30
N ASN A 367 -17.42 -16.66 6.35
CA ASN A 367 -16.33 -16.16 5.53
C ASN A 367 -15.00 -16.87 5.87
N ASN A 368 -14.65 -16.94 7.16
CA ASN A 368 -13.40 -17.56 7.61
C ASN A 368 -13.38 -19.05 7.27
N ALA A 369 -14.47 -19.78 7.51
CA ALA A 369 -14.57 -21.19 7.15
C ALA A 369 -14.32 -21.43 5.65
N PHE A 370 -14.83 -20.56 4.77
CA PHE A 370 -14.61 -20.69 3.33
C PHE A 370 -13.15 -20.39 2.95
N VAL A 371 -12.57 -19.31 3.50
CA VAL A 371 -11.19 -18.90 3.17
C VAL A 371 -10.16 -19.89 3.74
N GLU A 372 -10.38 -20.40 4.95
CA GLU A 372 -9.55 -21.46 5.54
C GLU A 372 -9.68 -22.76 4.74
N GLY A 373 -10.89 -23.11 4.29
CA GLY A 373 -11.12 -24.26 3.41
C GLY A 373 -10.40 -24.13 2.05
N LEU A 374 -10.40 -22.93 1.44
CA LEU A 374 -9.60 -22.66 0.24
C LEU A 374 -8.11 -22.84 0.49
N LEU A 375 -7.61 -22.28 1.59
CA LEU A 375 -6.20 -22.41 1.97
C LEU A 375 -5.81 -23.89 2.11
N GLU A 376 -6.64 -24.71 2.77
CA GLU A 376 -6.38 -26.15 2.91
C GLU A 376 -6.43 -26.88 1.57
N ALA A 377 -7.46 -26.64 0.76
CA ALA A 377 -7.60 -27.23 -0.56
C ALA A 377 -6.43 -26.87 -1.49
N HIS A 378 -5.93 -25.63 -1.44
CA HIS A 378 -4.79 -25.19 -2.25
C HIS A 378 -3.50 -25.87 -1.81
N VAL A 379 -3.29 -26.05 -0.51
CA VAL A 379 -2.14 -26.80 0.03
C VAL A 379 -2.19 -28.26 -0.44
N GLU A 380 -3.34 -28.92 -0.35
CA GLU A 380 -3.55 -30.27 -0.87
C GLU A 380 -3.35 -30.34 -2.40
N GLY A 381 -3.73 -29.28 -3.11
CA GLY A 381 -3.51 -29.09 -4.55
C GLY A 381 -2.05 -28.79 -4.94
N GLY A 382 -1.14 -28.71 -3.96
CA GLY A 382 0.30 -28.49 -4.19
C GLY A 382 0.71 -27.03 -4.36
N VAL A 383 -0.10 -26.07 -3.88
CA VAL A 383 0.25 -24.65 -3.81
C VAL A 383 0.89 -24.37 -2.44
N PRO A 384 2.16 -23.91 -2.39
CA PRO A 384 2.78 -23.45 -1.15
C PRO A 384 2.05 -22.23 -0.58
N CYS A 385 1.56 -22.33 0.65
CA CYS A 385 0.80 -21.27 1.29
C CYS A 385 1.51 -20.69 2.53
N MET A 386 1.39 -19.37 2.71
CA MET A 386 1.72 -18.67 3.95
C MET A 386 0.50 -17.85 4.40
N THR A 387 0.48 -17.49 5.68
CA THR A 387 -0.58 -16.66 6.25
C THR A 387 0.02 -15.53 7.08
N TYR A 388 -0.36 -14.30 6.77
CA TYR A 388 -0.33 -13.21 7.72
C TYR A 388 -1.63 -13.16 8.50
N THR A 389 -1.52 -13.23 9.82
CA THR A 389 -2.65 -12.97 10.72
C THR A 389 -2.50 -11.59 11.32
N LEU A 390 -3.35 -10.66 10.88
CA LEU A 390 -3.48 -9.33 11.42
C LEU A 390 -4.42 -9.37 12.63
N PRO A 391 -4.07 -8.72 13.76
CA PRO A 391 -4.95 -8.67 14.93
C PRO A 391 -6.25 -7.89 14.65
N ASP A 392 -6.15 -6.76 13.95
CA ASP A 392 -7.27 -5.87 13.61
C ASP A 392 -6.95 -5.06 12.34
N LEU A 393 -7.88 -4.22 11.90
CA LEU A 393 -7.67 -3.26 10.80
C LEU A 393 -7.34 -1.84 11.29
N SER A 394 -6.76 -1.70 12.49
CA SER A 394 -6.41 -0.39 13.01
C SER A 394 -5.24 0.23 12.24
N ALA A 395 -5.15 1.57 12.29
CA ALA A 395 -4.04 2.32 11.71
C ALA A 395 -2.66 1.78 12.14
N PHE A 396 -2.53 1.36 13.41
CA PHE A 396 -1.32 0.75 13.93
C PHE A 396 -0.98 -0.55 13.19
N THR A 397 -1.95 -1.46 13.03
CA THR A 397 -1.72 -2.76 12.39
C THR A 397 -1.38 -2.61 10.92
N ILE A 398 -2.06 -1.73 10.19
CA ILE A 398 -1.74 -1.47 8.77
C ILE A 398 -0.34 -0.84 8.62
N GLY A 399 0.02 0.11 9.51
CA GLY A 399 1.36 0.68 9.56
C GLY A 399 2.44 -0.39 9.83
N GLN A 400 2.17 -1.31 10.75
CA GLN A 400 3.04 -2.45 11.04
C GLN A 400 3.23 -3.33 9.80
N LEU A 401 2.15 -3.70 9.11
CA LEU A 401 2.20 -4.55 7.91
C LEU A 401 3.05 -3.90 6.81
N TYR A 402 2.85 -2.60 6.56
CA TYR A 402 3.60 -1.89 5.53
C TYR A 402 5.10 -1.89 5.81
N GLN A 403 5.52 -1.66 7.06
CA GLN A 403 6.93 -1.69 7.39
C GLN A 403 7.52 -3.10 7.29
N ILE A 404 6.77 -4.14 7.68
CA ILE A 404 7.18 -5.53 7.50
C ILE A 404 7.39 -5.82 6.01
N GLU A 405 6.41 -5.53 5.14
CA GLU A 405 6.51 -5.86 3.71
C GLU A 405 7.56 -5.01 2.99
N MET A 406 7.73 -3.73 3.34
CA MET A 406 8.83 -2.92 2.80
C MET A 406 10.20 -3.52 3.14
N ASN A 407 10.38 -3.99 4.37
CA ASN A 407 11.59 -4.72 4.76
C ASN A 407 11.73 -6.06 4.01
N THR A 408 10.67 -6.87 3.96
CA THR A 408 10.63 -8.14 3.23
C THR A 408 11.10 -7.98 1.79
N ILE A 409 10.50 -7.03 1.06
CA ILE A 409 10.77 -6.84 -0.37
C ILE A 409 12.15 -6.23 -0.61
N ALA A 410 12.62 -5.32 0.25
CA ALA A 410 13.97 -4.80 0.15
C ALA A 410 15.01 -5.93 0.31
N LEU A 411 14.85 -6.79 1.32
CA LEU A 411 15.72 -7.93 1.57
C LEU A 411 15.63 -8.98 0.46
N SER A 412 14.43 -9.29 -0.01
CA SER A 412 14.20 -10.22 -1.11
C SER A 412 14.86 -9.76 -2.42
N GLY A 413 14.74 -8.48 -2.77
CA GLY A 413 15.43 -7.91 -3.93
C GLY A 413 16.96 -7.96 -3.81
N LEU A 414 17.50 -7.73 -2.61
CA LEU A 414 18.94 -7.87 -2.35
C LEU A 414 19.41 -9.33 -2.40
N LEU A 415 18.61 -10.30 -1.95
CA LEU A 415 18.91 -11.73 -2.08
C LEU A 415 19.06 -12.14 -3.55
N LEU A 416 18.26 -11.54 -4.44
CA LEU A 416 18.35 -11.65 -5.91
C LEU A 416 19.54 -10.89 -6.52
N GLY A 417 20.35 -10.19 -5.72
CA GLY A 417 21.48 -9.38 -6.18
C GLY A 417 21.06 -8.12 -6.94
N GLN A 418 19.86 -7.61 -6.66
CA GLN A 418 19.30 -6.42 -7.31
C GLN A 418 19.27 -5.22 -6.38
N ASN A 419 19.22 -4.04 -6.97
CA ASN A 419 18.85 -2.83 -6.25
C ASN A 419 17.31 -2.73 -6.20
N PRO A 420 16.68 -2.90 -5.02
CA PRO A 420 15.23 -2.92 -4.89
C PRO A 420 14.60 -1.53 -4.99
N PHE A 421 15.38 -0.45 -5.00
CA PHE A 421 14.87 0.92 -4.89
C PHE A 421 14.79 1.67 -6.22
N ILE A 422 15.29 1.09 -7.31
CA ILE A 422 15.27 1.68 -8.65
C ILE A 422 14.25 1.00 -9.57
N GLN A 423 13.88 1.66 -10.67
CA GLN A 423 12.92 1.15 -11.66
C GLN A 423 13.32 1.55 -13.11
N PRO A 424 14.49 1.14 -13.62
CA PRO A 424 14.98 1.63 -14.92
C PRO A 424 14.07 1.26 -16.10
N GLY A 425 13.36 0.12 -16.03
CA GLY A 425 12.49 -0.35 -17.10
C GLY A 425 11.36 0.61 -17.47
N VAL A 426 10.83 1.37 -16.51
CA VAL A 426 9.67 2.25 -16.73
C VAL A 426 10.00 3.45 -17.61
N GLN A 427 11.28 3.82 -17.73
CA GLN A 427 11.70 4.98 -18.52
C GLN A 427 11.51 4.76 -20.02
N LYS A 428 11.55 3.49 -20.49
CA LYS A 428 11.42 3.17 -21.92
C LYS A 428 10.05 3.57 -22.47
N TYR A 429 8.97 3.13 -21.82
CA TYR A 429 7.63 3.47 -22.30
C TYR A 429 7.29 4.95 -22.07
N LYS A 430 7.85 5.58 -21.01
CA LYS A 430 7.70 7.02 -20.78
C LYS A 430 8.29 7.84 -21.91
N ALA A 431 9.52 7.54 -22.34
CA ALA A 431 10.14 8.24 -23.46
C ALA A 431 9.34 8.10 -24.78
N ILE A 432 8.75 6.92 -25.02
CA ILE A 432 7.90 6.68 -26.19
C ILE A 432 6.58 7.49 -26.08
N ALA A 433 5.98 7.52 -24.90
CA ALA A 433 4.75 8.27 -24.64
C ALA A 433 4.99 9.78 -24.76
N ASP A 434 6.07 10.29 -24.18
CA ASP A 434 6.49 11.70 -24.28
C ASP A 434 6.59 12.11 -25.75
N LYS A 435 7.34 11.34 -26.56
CA LYS A 435 7.47 11.58 -28.01
C LYS A 435 6.13 11.60 -28.73
N LYS A 436 5.21 10.70 -28.38
CA LYS A 436 3.86 10.65 -28.98
C LYS A 436 2.99 11.85 -28.58
N SER A 437 3.21 12.40 -27.39
CA SER A 437 2.50 13.57 -26.88
C SER A 437 3.09 14.92 -27.32
N GLY A 438 4.24 14.91 -28.00
CA GLY A 438 4.93 16.12 -28.45
C GLY A 438 5.88 16.73 -27.41
N ARG A 439 6.26 15.97 -26.39
CA ARG A 439 7.34 16.28 -25.45
C ARG A 439 8.63 15.58 -25.90
#